data_AF-A0A6I2ME56-F1
#
_entry.id   AF-A0A6I2ME56-F1
#
_cell.length_a   1.000
_cell.length_b   1.000
_cell.length_c   1.000
_cell.angle_alpha   90.00
_cell.angle_beta   90.00
_cell.angle_gamma   90.00
#
_symmetry.space_group_name_H-M   'P 1'
#
loop_
_entity.id
_entity.type
_entity.pdbx_description
1 polymer ?
#
loop_
_entity_poly.entity_id
_entity_poly.type
_entity_poly.pdbx_seq_one_letter_code
_entity_poly.pdbx_strand_id
1 'polypeptide(L)' 'MVKETFTFALDIGTRSVVCLLLSEKDGAYEVIDTVIQEHGERSMLDGQIHDVISVSNVISSVKEKLGES' A
#
# COMPACT_ATOMS: atom_id res chain seq x y z
N MET A 1 8.80 -10.89 25.84
CA MET A 1 9.13 -10.04 24.67
C MET A 1 7.82 -9.50 24.12
N VAL A 2 7.72 -8.18 23.93
CA VAL A 2 6.58 -7.58 23.23
C VAL A 2 6.74 -7.94 21.75
N LYS A 3 5.70 -8.48 21.13
CA LYS A 3 5.71 -8.80 19.70
C LYS A 3 5.61 -7.48 18.95
N GLU A 4 6.60 -7.15 18.13
CA GLU A 4 6.48 -6.02 17.20
C GLU A 4 5.39 -6.35 16.18
N THR A 5 4.41 -5.45 16.06
CA THR A 5 3.31 -5.59 15.11
C THR A 5 3.57 -4.65 13.95
N PHE A 6 3.65 -5.23 12.75
CA PHE A 6 3.73 -4.47 11.51
C PHE A 6 2.34 -4.36 10.87
N THR A 7 2.00 -3.17 10.40
CA THR A 7 0.73 -2.88 9.73
C THR A 7 1.01 -2.27 8.37
N PHE A 8 0.35 -2.77 7.34
CA PHE A 8 0.30 -2.13 6.04
C PHE A 8 -0.88 -1.18 5.97
N ALA A 9 -0.64 0.08 5.61
CA ALA A 9 -1.69 1.05 5.30
C ALA A 9 -1.65 1.36 3.80
N LEU A 10 -2.77 1.20 3.11
CA LEU A 10 -2.89 1.45 1.67
C LEU A 10 -3.87 2.58 1.40
N ASP A 11 -3.44 3.55 0.60
CA ASP A 11 -4.30 4.57 -0.01
C ASP A 11 -4.38 4.31 -1.52
N ILE A 12 -5.58 3.99 -2.00
CA ILE A 12 -5.85 3.65 -3.41
C ILE A 12 -6.50 4.86 -4.06
N GLY A 13 -5.65 5.74 -4.58
CA GLY A 13 -6.08 6.88 -5.38
C GLY A 13 -6.45 6.49 -6.80
N THR A 14 -7.01 7.45 -7.53
CA THR A 14 -7.38 7.28 -8.94
C THR A 14 -6.17 7.19 -9.88
N ARG A 15 -5.01 7.73 -9.48
CA ARG A 15 -3.77 7.70 -10.25
C ARG A 15 -2.74 6.72 -9.70
N SER A 16 -2.71 6.52 -8.39
CA SER A 16 -1.65 5.77 -7.72
C SER A 16 -2.15 5.06 -6.48
N VAL A 17 -1.46 3.97 -6.13
CA VAL A 17 -1.54 3.35 -4.82
C VAL A 17 -0.32 3.78 -4.00
N VAL A 18 -0.57 4.25 -2.78
CA VAL A 18 0.45 4.52 -1.76
C VAL A 18 0.34 3.42 -0.71
N CYS A 19 1.47 2.81 -0.34
CA CYS A 19 1.54 1.78 0.68
C CYS A 19 2.58 2.18 1.73
N LEU A 20 2.19 2.16 3.01
CA LEU A 20 3.07 2.40 4.14
C LEU A 20 3.25 1.11 4.94
N LEU A 21 4.49 0.82 5.35
CA LEU A 21 4.80 -0.16 6.37
C LEU A 21 4.96 0.57 7.71
N LEU A 22 4.10 0.27 8.66
CA LEU A 22 4.08 0.90 9.98
C LEU A 22 4.50 -0.10 11.05
N SER A 23 5.31 0.33 12.01
CA SER A 23 5.49 -0.37 13.28
C SER A 23 4.73 0.36 14.39
N GLU A 24 4.13 -0.39 15.31
CA GLU A 24 3.48 0.18 16.50
C GLU A 24 4.40 0.02 17.71
N LYS A 25 4.72 1.15 18.36
CA LYS A 25 5.52 1.18 19.57
C LYS A 25 4.94 2.19 20.55
N ASP A 26 4.64 1.74 21.76
CA ASP A 26 4.14 2.58 22.86
C ASP A 26 2.88 3.40 22.49
N GLY A 27 2.00 2.83 21.65
CA GLY A 27 0.77 3.47 21.17
C GLY A 27 1.00 4.54 20.10
N ALA A 28 2.22 4.67 19.58
CA ALA A 28 2.56 5.50 18.44
C ALA A 28 2.91 4.63 17.22
N TYR A 29 2.64 5.16 16.04
CA TYR A 29 3.06 4.55 14.78
C TYR A 29 4.33 5.21 14.27
N GLU A 30 5.30 4.38 13.88
CA GLU A 30 6.50 4.78 13.14
C GLU A 30 6.39 4.27 11.71
N VAL A 31 6.68 5.14 10.74
CA VAL A 31 6.74 4.75 9.32
C VAL A 31 8.10 4.12 9.07
N ILE A 32 8.11 2.82 8.79
CA ILE A 32 9.33 2.07 8.50
C ILE A 32 9.72 2.24 7.04
N ASP A 33 8.75 2.17 6.12
CA ASP A 33 8.99 2.34 4.68
C ASP A 33 7.72 2.76 3.93
N THR A 34 7.87 3.28 2.72
CA THR A 34 6.80 3.75 1.84
C THR A 34 7.06 3.40 0.38
N VAL A 35 6.03 2.92 -0.30
CA VAL A 35 6.05 2.69 -1.75
C VAL A 35 4.87 3.40 -2.40
N ILE A 36 5.14 4.05 -3.52
CA ILE A 36 4.12 4.69 -4.36
C ILE A 36 4.22 4.08 -5.75
N GLN A 37 3.08 3.67 -6.31
CA GLN A 37 3.03 3.14 -7.67
C GLN A 37 1.80 3.65 -8.41
N GLU A 38 1.99 4.13 -9.63
CA GLU A 38 0.90 4.55 -10.50
C GLU A 38 0.17 3.35 -11.11
N HIS A 39 -1.12 3.53 -11.41
CA HIS A 39 -1.89 2.59 -12.22
C HIS A 39 -1.39 2.63 -13.67
N GLY A 40 -1.28 1.47 -14.33
CA GLY A 40 -0.78 1.39 -15.70
C GLY A 40 -1.79 1.85 -16.77
N GLU A 41 -3.08 1.59 -16.58
CA GLU A 41 -4.18 2.02 -17.47
C GLU A 41 -5.34 2.60 -16.64
N ARG A 42 -6.51 2.89 -17.23
CA ARG A 42 -7.71 3.45 -16.54
C ARG A 42 -8.36 2.45 -15.57
N SER A 43 -7.59 1.92 -14.62
CA SER A 43 -8.02 0.95 -13.59
C SER A 43 -8.99 1.57 -12.59
N MET A 44 -8.90 2.90 -12.44
CA MET A 44 -9.84 3.72 -11.68
C MET A 44 -10.57 4.68 -12.64
N LEU A 45 -11.89 4.76 -12.54
CA LEU A 45 -12.73 5.68 -13.32
C LEU A 45 -13.77 6.30 -12.38
N ASP A 46 -13.92 7.63 -12.41
CA ASP A 46 -14.84 8.39 -11.53
C ASP A 46 -14.70 8.06 -10.03
N GLY A 47 -13.48 7.76 -9.58
CA GLY A 47 -13.19 7.40 -8.18
C GLY A 47 -13.54 5.95 -7.81
N GLN A 48 -14.03 5.16 -8.76
CA GLN A 48 -14.37 3.76 -8.57
C GLN A 48 -13.32 2.85 -9.23
N ILE A 49 -13.17 1.66 -8.67
CA ILE A 49 -12.37 0.61 -9.29
C ILE A 49 -13.15 0.10 -10.51
N HIS A 50 -12.62 0.38 -11.70
CA HIS A 50 -13.16 -0.10 -12.96
C HIS A 50 -12.56 -1.48 -13.32
N ASP A 51 -11.28 -1.68 -13.01
CA ASP A 51 -10.57 -2.94 -13.20
C ASP A 51 -9.96 -3.42 -11.87
N VAL A 52 -10.63 -4.38 -11.23
CA VAL A 52 -10.22 -4.96 -9.96
C VAL A 52 -8.92 -5.74 -10.08
N ILE A 53 -8.67 -6.42 -11.20
CA ILE A 53 -7.46 -7.23 -11.39
C ILE A 53 -6.26 -6.29 -11.51
N SER A 54 -6.39 -5.24 -12.30
CA SER A 54 -5.32 -4.24 -12.47
C SER A 54 -4.97 -3.56 -11.14
N VAL A 55 -5.96 -3.12 -10.35
CA VAL A 55 -5.72 -2.55 -9.01
C VAL A 55 -5.07 -3.57 -8.07
N SER A 56 -5.55 -4.83 -8.08
CA SER A 56 -4.98 -5.89 -7.24
C SER A 56 -3.51 -6.17 -7.58
N ASN A 57 -3.14 -6.14 -8.87
CA ASN A 57 -1.76 -6.32 -9.29
C ASN A 57 -0.85 -5.19 -8.80
N VAL A 58 -1.34 -3.94 -8.83
CA VAL A 58 -0.60 -2.80 -8.26
C VAL A 58 -0.43 -2.97 -6.75
N ILE A 59 -1.49 -3.36 -6.03
CA ILE A 59 -1.42 -3.63 -4.58
C ILE A 59 -0.41 -4.73 -4.24
N SER A 60 -0.41 -5.84 -4.99
CA SER A 60 0.56 -6.91 -4.80
C SER A 60 1.99 -6.41 -5.05
N SER A 61 2.21 -5.67 -6.13
CA SER A 61 3.53 -5.13 -6.47
C SER A 61 4.07 -4.15 -5.42
N VAL A 62 3.24 -3.27 -4.86
CA VAL A 62 3.70 -2.35 -3.79
C VAL A 62 3.98 -3.08 -2.49
N LYS A 63 3.22 -4.14 -2.16
CA LYS A 63 3.48 -4.98 -0.98
C LYS A 63 4.76 -5.81 -1.13
N GLU A 64 5.01 -6.36 -2.31
CA GLU A 64 6.26 -7.10 -2.59
C GLU A 64 7.48 -6.20 -2.42
N LYS A 65 7.44 -4.97 -2.97
CA LYS A 65 8.52 -3.98 -2.82
C LYS A 65 8.85 -3.64 -1.37
N LEU A 66 7.86 -3.63 -0.47
CA LEU A 66 8.06 -3.41 0.97
C LEU A 66 8.57 -4.67 1.71
N GLY A 67 8.39 -5.87 1.16
CA GLY A 67 8.80 -7.14 1.77
C GLY A 67 10.20 -7.63 1.37
N GLU A 68 10.84 -6.95 0.41
CA GLU A 68 12.21 -7.21 -0.03
C GLU A 68 13.26 -6.31 0.64
N SER A 69 12.87 -5.47 1.61
CA SER A 69 13.76 -4.53 2.32
C SER A 69 14.32 -5.07 3.63
#